data_AF-A0A535KQW7-F1
#
_entry.id   AF-A0A535KQW7-F1
#
_cell.length_a   1.000
_cell.length_b   1.000
_cell.length_c   1.000
_cell.angle_alpha   90.00
_cell.angle_beta   90.00
_cell.angle_gamma   90.00
#
_symmetry.space_group_name_H-M   'P 1'
#
loop_
_entity.id
_entity.type
_entity.pdbx_description
1 polymer ?
#
loop_
_entity_poly.entity_id
_entity_poly.type
_entity_poly.pdbx_seq_one_letter_code
_entity_poly.pdbx_strand_id
1 'polypeptide(L)'
;MKLSTFTKASAAIAFVAVVVATAAIFVLLHGRAQPLGLAQTTPRSPASSPSPNDPLAEACRRPAVPGNSSPGVAGLWALQPGSLAGYRAHEKFAELTSPHEAVARTDALSGWILVSGGGPIQLEAACIAIDVGTLHSVDELPGFNTADRDRSAVEMLDAHSHPYVIFQPYPAPLTLDPRSTAVQHVKISGDLQISGVTKPATFSLDVRLQNDQLAAAGTTTVQVGDFGVEVPQEAGQFVQVDPRITLEVSLILLKP
;
A
#
# COMPACT_ATOMS: atom_id res chain seq x y z
N MET A 1 -45.18 47.99 -9.34
CA MET A 1 -43.77 47.73 -9.70
C MET A 1 -42.94 47.69 -8.43
N LYS A 2 -42.51 46.48 -7.99
CA LYS A 2 -41.29 46.21 -7.18
C LYS A 2 -41.36 44.76 -6.68
N LEU A 3 -40.76 43.87 -7.45
CA LEU A 3 -40.44 42.51 -7.06
C LEU A 3 -38.97 42.47 -6.64
N SER A 4 -38.62 41.54 -5.74
CA SER A 4 -37.29 40.93 -5.61
C SER A 4 -36.17 41.74 -4.93
N THR A 5 -36.02 41.54 -3.61
CA THR A 5 -34.69 41.62 -2.94
C THR A 5 -34.40 40.48 -1.97
N PHE A 6 -35.37 39.64 -1.59
CA PHE A 6 -35.16 38.61 -0.55
C PHE A 6 -34.52 37.28 -1.03
N THR A 7 -34.50 36.98 -2.33
CA THR A 7 -33.95 35.71 -2.84
C THR A 7 -32.43 35.70 -3.01
N LYS A 8 -31.78 36.87 -3.11
CA LYS A 8 -30.33 36.98 -3.34
C LYS A 8 -29.49 36.81 -2.06
N ALA A 9 -30.03 37.21 -0.90
CA ALA A 9 -29.35 37.09 0.39
C ALA A 9 -29.22 35.63 0.84
N SER A 10 -30.28 34.82 0.69
CA SER A 10 -30.26 33.40 1.08
C SER A 10 -29.34 32.54 0.20
N ALA A 11 -29.24 32.87 -1.10
CA ALA A 11 -28.34 32.16 -2.02
C ALA A 11 -26.86 32.46 -1.75
N ALA A 12 -26.52 33.71 -1.39
CA ALA A 12 -25.15 34.09 -1.05
C ALA A 12 -24.68 33.45 0.26
N ILE A 13 -25.54 33.37 1.27
CA ILE A 13 -25.23 32.74 2.57
C ILE A 13 -25.04 31.22 2.40
N ALA A 14 -25.89 30.56 1.59
CA ALA A 14 -25.74 29.13 1.30
C ALA A 14 -24.45 28.82 0.53
N PHE A 15 -24.07 29.66 -0.44
CA PHE A 15 -22.84 29.47 -1.20
C PHE A 15 -21.57 29.65 -0.34
N VAL A 16 -21.53 30.68 0.51
CA VAL A 16 -20.42 30.88 1.45
C VAL A 16 -20.31 29.73 2.45
N ALA A 17 -21.44 29.24 2.99
CA ALA A 17 -21.43 28.08 3.88
C ALA A 17 -20.91 26.81 3.19
N VAL A 18 -21.27 26.56 1.92
CA VAL A 18 -20.75 25.43 1.13
C VAL A 18 -19.26 25.58 0.80
N VAL A 19 -18.81 26.78 0.46
CA VAL A 19 -17.37 27.04 0.20
C VAL A 19 -16.54 26.91 1.48
N VAL A 20 -17.04 27.38 2.61
CA VAL A 20 -16.36 27.22 3.91
C VAL A 20 -16.39 25.76 4.37
N ALA A 21 -17.49 25.03 4.18
CA ALA A 21 -17.57 23.61 4.51
C ALA A 21 -16.68 22.76 3.60
N THR A 22 -16.62 23.07 2.29
CA THR A 22 -15.72 22.38 1.36
C THR A 22 -14.27 22.73 1.63
N ALA A 23 -13.93 23.99 1.94
CA ALA A 23 -12.57 24.37 2.36
C ALA A 23 -12.19 23.72 3.72
N ALA A 24 -13.12 23.60 4.67
CA ALA A 24 -12.88 22.92 5.94
C ALA A 24 -12.73 21.41 5.76
N ILE A 25 -13.56 20.77 4.92
CA ILE A 25 -13.42 19.35 4.55
C ILE A 25 -12.13 19.13 3.77
N PHE A 26 -11.76 20.05 2.88
CA PHE A 26 -10.50 20.04 2.14
C PHE A 26 -9.34 20.13 3.13
N VAL A 27 -9.27 21.14 4.00
CA VAL A 27 -8.22 21.27 5.02
C VAL A 27 -8.16 20.06 5.98
N LEU A 28 -9.31 19.51 6.38
CA LEU A 28 -9.38 18.32 7.25
C LEU A 28 -8.97 17.01 6.54
N LEU A 29 -9.16 16.91 5.22
CA LEU A 29 -8.76 15.75 4.40
C LEU A 29 -7.36 15.89 3.78
N HIS A 30 -6.84 17.11 3.61
CA HIS A 30 -5.55 17.34 2.95
C HIS A 30 -4.35 17.12 3.86
N GLY A 31 -4.52 17.22 5.19
CA GLY A 31 -3.46 16.87 6.14
C GLY A 31 -3.31 15.37 6.41
N ARG A 32 -4.25 14.53 5.95
CA ARG A 32 -4.25 13.08 6.21
C ARG A 32 -4.00 12.30 4.93
N ALA A 33 -2.91 11.55 4.90
CA ALA A 33 -2.63 10.65 3.80
C ALA A 33 -3.79 9.64 3.65
N GLN A 34 -4.40 9.58 2.46
CA GLN A 34 -5.52 8.67 2.17
C GLN A 34 -5.03 7.22 2.10
N PRO A 35 -5.78 6.20 2.55
CA PRO A 35 -5.39 4.80 2.40
C PRO A 35 -5.04 4.42 0.96
N LEU A 36 -4.07 3.52 0.77
CA LEU A 36 -3.78 3.00 -0.55
C LEU A 36 -4.98 2.24 -1.10
N GLY A 37 -5.53 2.74 -2.20
CA GLY A 37 -6.63 2.13 -2.94
C GLY A 37 -6.16 1.50 -4.25
N LEU A 38 -7.11 0.90 -4.99
CA LEU A 38 -6.83 0.33 -6.31
C LEU A 38 -6.22 1.38 -7.23
N ALA A 39 -5.06 1.04 -7.80
CA ALA A 39 -4.46 1.83 -8.86
C ALA A 39 -5.38 1.96 -10.07
N GLN A 40 -5.26 3.07 -10.79
CA GLN A 40 -6.02 3.29 -12.01
C GLN A 40 -5.49 2.40 -13.14
N THR A 41 -6.39 1.62 -13.73
CA THR A 41 -6.13 0.70 -14.83
C THR A 41 -6.11 1.43 -16.16
N THR A 42 -5.03 2.17 -16.43
CA THR A 42 -4.78 2.76 -17.75
C THR A 42 -4.01 1.78 -18.65
N PRO A 43 -4.26 1.76 -19.97
CA PRO A 43 -3.50 0.93 -20.90
C PRO A 43 -2.00 1.25 -20.77
N ARG A 44 -1.18 0.23 -20.48
CA ARG A 44 0.29 0.36 -20.47
C ARG A 44 0.93 -0.91 -20.98
N SER A 45 2.13 -0.78 -21.53
CA SER A 45 2.99 -1.91 -21.84
C SER A 45 3.75 -2.39 -20.60
N PRO A 46 4.08 -3.68 -20.51
CA PRO A 46 4.95 -4.21 -19.45
C PRO A 46 6.28 -3.46 -19.41
N ALA A 47 6.72 -3.10 -18.20
CA ALA A 47 8.05 -2.56 -17.98
C ALA A 47 9.11 -3.60 -18.36
N SER A 48 10.27 -3.12 -18.82
CA SER A 48 11.42 -3.97 -19.09
C SER A 48 11.79 -4.79 -17.84
N SER A 49 12.29 -6.00 -18.05
CA SER A 49 12.76 -6.82 -16.93
C SER A 49 13.89 -6.09 -16.18
N PRO A 50 13.92 -6.17 -14.84
CA PRO A 50 14.98 -5.56 -14.04
C PRO A 50 16.35 -6.14 -14.40
N SER A 51 17.40 -5.38 -14.10
CA SER A 51 18.78 -5.82 -14.32
C SER A 51 19.04 -7.15 -13.61
N PRO A 52 19.75 -8.13 -14.21
CA PRO A 52 20.04 -9.42 -13.59
C PRO A 52 20.73 -9.37 -12.22
N ASN A 53 21.36 -8.24 -11.88
CA ASN A 53 22.09 -8.00 -10.63
C ASN A 53 21.47 -6.90 -9.77
N ASP A 54 20.19 -6.55 -9.98
CA ASP A 54 19.46 -5.65 -9.10
C ASP A 54 19.12 -6.38 -7.78
N PRO A 55 19.67 -5.96 -6.62
CA PRO A 55 19.48 -6.66 -5.35
C PRO A 55 18.00 -6.82 -4.95
N LEU A 56 17.14 -5.84 -5.25
CA LEU A 56 15.71 -5.93 -4.96
C LEU A 56 15.02 -6.97 -5.86
N ALA A 57 15.46 -7.08 -7.11
CA ALA A 57 14.99 -8.13 -8.03
C ALA A 57 15.50 -9.52 -7.65
N GLU A 58 16.69 -9.62 -7.04
CA GLU A 58 17.23 -10.89 -6.54
C GLU A 58 16.49 -11.39 -5.30
N ALA A 59 16.08 -10.49 -4.39
CA ALA A 59 15.31 -10.83 -3.19
C ALA A 59 14.02 -11.59 -3.51
N CYS A 60 13.35 -11.23 -4.61
CA CYS A 60 12.21 -11.96 -5.18
C CYS A 60 12.48 -12.39 -6.61
N ARG A 61 13.55 -13.18 -6.81
CA ARG A 61 13.92 -13.70 -8.13
C ARG A 61 12.73 -14.39 -8.83
N ARG A 62 12.40 -13.91 -10.03
CA ARG A 62 11.32 -14.48 -10.84
C ARG A 62 11.69 -15.90 -11.30
N PRO A 63 10.76 -16.86 -11.25
CA PRO A 63 10.99 -18.17 -11.82
C PRO A 63 11.06 -18.08 -13.35
N ALA A 64 11.91 -18.91 -13.95
CA ALA A 64 11.90 -19.10 -15.39
C ALA A 64 10.65 -19.89 -15.79
N VAL A 65 9.62 -19.19 -16.26
CA VAL A 65 8.40 -19.79 -16.81
C VAL A 65 8.48 -19.71 -18.33
N PRO A 66 8.25 -20.81 -19.08
CA PRO A 66 8.22 -20.76 -20.54
C PRO A 66 7.25 -19.67 -21.00
N GLY A 67 7.78 -18.72 -21.78
CA GLY A 67 7.07 -17.55 -22.27
C GLY A 67 5.97 -17.91 -23.26
N ASN A 68 4.86 -18.40 -22.74
CA ASN A 68 3.63 -18.50 -23.48
C ASN A 68 2.69 -17.47 -22.86
N SER A 69 2.33 -16.45 -23.63
CA SER A 69 1.16 -15.62 -23.41
C SER A 69 -0.07 -16.54 -23.41
N SER A 70 -0.29 -17.28 -22.32
CA SER A 70 -1.47 -18.11 -22.17
C SER A 70 -2.66 -17.16 -22.20
N PRO A 71 -3.64 -17.37 -23.08
CA PRO A 71 -4.88 -16.61 -23.05
C PRO A 71 -5.52 -16.71 -21.65
N GLY A 72 -6.17 -15.64 -21.20
CA GLY A 72 -6.86 -15.60 -19.91
C GLY A 72 -5.96 -15.22 -18.73
N VAL A 73 -6.30 -15.66 -17.52
CA VAL A 73 -5.65 -15.22 -16.27
C VAL A 73 -4.39 -16.01 -15.89
N ALA A 74 -4.26 -17.24 -16.39
CA ALA A 74 -3.12 -18.11 -16.09
C ALA A 74 -1.81 -17.52 -16.63
N GLY A 75 -0.74 -17.67 -15.86
CA GLY A 75 0.61 -17.23 -16.21
C GLY A 75 1.30 -16.46 -15.10
N LEU A 76 2.50 -15.98 -15.42
CA LEU A 76 3.29 -15.11 -14.57
C LEU A 76 2.83 -13.66 -14.73
N TRP A 77 2.58 -13.00 -13.62
CA TRP A 77 2.27 -11.58 -13.51
C TRP A 77 3.41 -10.90 -12.75
N ALA A 78 3.95 -9.81 -13.27
CA ALA A 78 5.06 -9.08 -12.67
C ALA A 78 4.59 -7.69 -12.21
N LEU A 79 5.09 -7.25 -11.05
CA LEU A 79 4.85 -5.89 -10.55
C LEU A 79 5.37 -4.84 -11.54
N GLN A 80 4.63 -3.74 -11.63
CA GLN A 80 4.88 -2.64 -12.55
C GLN A 80 5.15 -1.34 -11.79
N PRO A 81 5.90 -0.40 -12.37
CA PRO A 81 6.11 0.93 -11.79
C PRO A 81 4.78 1.64 -11.49
N GLY A 82 4.71 2.39 -10.40
CA GLY A 82 3.45 2.95 -9.87
C GLY A 82 2.71 2.02 -8.90
N SER A 83 3.27 0.83 -8.63
CA SER A 83 2.93 0.07 -7.42
C SER A 83 3.54 0.77 -6.21
N LEU A 84 2.83 0.74 -5.08
CA LEU A 84 3.18 1.37 -3.82
C LEU A 84 2.99 0.38 -2.67
N ALA A 85 3.85 0.46 -1.68
CA ALA A 85 3.67 -0.17 -0.38
C ALA A 85 4.02 0.83 0.73
N GLY A 86 3.48 0.60 1.92
CA GLY A 86 3.71 1.48 3.05
C GLY A 86 3.15 0.95 4.35
N TYR A 87 3.26 1.78 5.37
CA TYR A 87 2.66 1.52 6.68
C TYR A 87 1.84 2.72 7.17
N ARG A 88 1.00 2.44 8.15
CA ARG A 88 0.24 3.40 8.94
C ARG A 88 0.41 3.11 10.41
N ALA A 89 0.98 4.05 11.14
CA ALA A 89 1.25 3.97 12.56
C ALA A 89 0.41 5.01 13.31
N HIS A 90 -0.28 4.59 14.37
CA HIS A 90 -0.96 5.54 15.24
C HIS A 90 0.04 6.10 16.25
N GLU A 91 0.21 7.41 16.23
CA GLU A 91 1.17 8.12 17.08
C GLU A 91 0.46 9.12 17.99
N LYS A 92 1.02 9.33 19.17
CA LYS A 92 0.60 10.35 20.12
C LYS A 92 1.82 11.16 20.54
N PHE A 93 1.79 12.45 20.23
CA PHE A 93 2.81 13.39 20.67
C PHE A 93 2.40 14.02 21.99
N ALA A 94 3.35 14.23 22.90
CA ALA A 94 3.07 14.86 24.19
C ALA A 94 2.49 16.29 24.06
N GLU A 95 2.87 16.98 22.97
CA GLU A 95 2.52 18.38 22.68
C GLU A 95 1.24 18.52 21.84
N LEU A 96 0.70 17.42 21.32
CA LEU A 96 -0.49 17.41 20.48
C LEU A 96 -1.68 16.75 21.20
N THR A 97 -2.83 17.43 21.18
CA THR A 97 -4.05 16.99 21.86
C THR A 97 -4.73 15.81 21.16
N SER A 98 -4.51 15.64 19.85
CA SER A 98 -5.14 14.60 19.04
C SER A 98 -4.12 13.57 18.56
N PRO A 99 -4.49 12.27 18.54
CA PRO A 99 -3.66 11.25 17.89
C PRO A 99 -3.47 11.59 16.41
N HIS A 100 -2.28 11.30 15.92
CA HIS A 100 -1.87 11.49 14.54
C HIS A 100 -1.58 10.12 13.93
N GLU A 101 -1.68 10.02 12.61
CA GLU A 101 -1.38 8.79 11.88
C GLU A 101 -0.18 9.05 10.97
N ALA A 102 0.95 8.45 11.32
CA ALA A 102 2.15 8.47 10.50
C ALA A 102 1.98 7.49 9.34
N VAL A 103 2.18 7.99 8.12
CA VAL A 103 2.04 7.23 6.90
C VAL A 103 3.31 7.41 6.08
N ALA A 104 4.05 6.31 5.88
CA ALA A 104 5.20 6.30 5.00
C ALA A 104 5.00 5.30 3.86
N ARG A 105 5.55 5.63 2.69
CA ARG A 105 5.39 4.86 1.45
C ARG A 105 6.68 4.75 0.67
N THR A 106 6.73 3.76 -0.20
CA THR A 106 7.75 3.59 -1.21
C THR A 106 7.15 3.01 -2.49
N ASP A 107 7.76 3.33 -3.63
CA ASP A 107 7.53 2.72 -4.94
C ASP A 107 8.67 1.75 -5.37
N ALA A 108 9.69 1.57 -4.52
CA ALA A 108 10.78 0.61 -4.71
C ALA A 108 10.31 -0.81 -4.35
N LEU A 109 9.57 -1.40 -5.29
CA LEU A 109 9.02 -2.75 -5.17
C LEU A 109 9.51 -3.64 -6.32
N SER A 110 9.76 -4.91 -6.01
CA SER A 110 9.90 -5.97 -7.00
C SER A 110 9.06 -7.16 -6.61
N GLY A 111 8.53 -7.86 -7.60
CA GLY A 111 7.74 -9.04 -7.30
C GLY A 111 6.99 -9.60 -8.48
N TRP A 112 6.37 -10.73 -8.21
CA TRP A 112 5.66 -11.53 -9.20
C TRP A 112 4.65 -12.45 -8.54
N ILE A 113 3.68 -12.88 -9.33
CA ILE A 113 2.63 -13.84 -8.96
C ILE A 113 2.52 -14.84 -10.10
N LEU A 114 2.59 -16.13 -9.78
CA LEU A 114 2.33 -17.22 -10.71
C LEU A 114 0.94 -17.79 -10.42
N VAL A 115 0.10 -17.74 -11.45
CA VAL A 115 -1.28 -18.23 -11.38
C VAL A 115 -1.44 -19.34 -12.40
N SER A 116 -2.08 -20.44 -12.02
CA SER A 116 -2.51 -21.47 -12.96
C SER A 116 -4.01 -21.37 -13.24
N GLY A 117 -4.41 -21.89 -14.41
CA GLY A 117 -5.78 -21.91 -14.89
C GLY A 117 -6.06 -23.16 -15.71
N GLY A 118 -7.33 -23.53 -15.80
CA GLY A 118 -7.80 -24.85 -16.26
C GLY A 118 -8.92 -25.43 -15.39
N GLY A 119 -9.36 -24.67 -14.38
CA GLY A 119 -10.41 -24.96 -13.40
C GLY A 119 -10.62 -23.70 -12.53
N PRO A 120 -10.84 -23.82 -11.21
CA PRO A 120 -10.73 -22.65 -10.33
C PRO A 120 -9.30 -22.09 -10.40
N ILE A 121 -9.19 -20.76 -10.40
CA ILE A 121 -7.90 -20.07 -10.44
C ILE A 121 -7.08 -20.47 -9.21
N GLN A 122 -5.81 -20.84 -9.38
CA GLN A 122 -4.91 -21.13 -8.27
C GLN A 122 -3.76 -20.13 -8.24
N LEU A 123 -3.48 -19.61 -7.04
CA LEU A 123 -2.20 -19.01 -6.73
C LEU A 123 -1.20 -20.15 -6.51
N GLU A 124 -0.20 -20.27 -7.37
CA GLU A 124 0.81 -21.32 -7.29
C GLU A 124 1.99 -20.88 -6.44
N ALA A 125 2.48 -19.66 -6.68
CA ALA A 125 3.56 -19.04 -5.94
C ALA A 125 3.55 -17.54 -6.19
N ALA A 126 4.09 -16.78 -5.24
CA ALA A 126 4.32 -15.36 -5.41
C ALA A 126 5.44 -14.91 -4.49
N CYS A 127 6.06 -13.79 -4.84
CA CYS A 127 7.04 -13.13 -4.00
C CYS A 127 6.95 -11.63 -4.26
N ILE A 128 6.80 -10.84 -3.20
CA ILE A 128 6.83 -9.38 -3.25
C ILE A 128 7.90 -8.91 -2.25
N ALA A 129 8.89 -8.19 -2.75
CA ALA A 129 9.93 -7.54 -1.97
C ALA A 129 9.76 -6.01 -2.05
N ILE A 130 9.89 -5.36 -0.90
CA ILE A 130 9.77 -3.91 -0.73
C ILE A 130 11.07 -3.41 -0.10
N ASP A 131 11.71 -2.43 -0.72
CA ASP A 131 12.88 -1.76 -0.14
C ASP A 131 12.46 -0.76 0.92
N VAL A 132 12.66 -1.12 2.19
CA VAL A 132 12.26 -0.27 3.32
C VAL A 132 13.22 0.89 3.58
N GLY A 133 14.42 0.88 2.99
CA GLY A 133 15.38 1.99 3.06
C GLY A 133 14.93 3.23 2.27
N THR A 134 13.90 3.07 1.42
CA THR A 134 13.33 4.13 0.57
C THR A 134 11.97 4.64 1.05
N LEU A 135 11.51 4.18 2.21
CA LEU A 135 10.29 4.68 2.84
C LEU A 135 10.40 6.18 3.10
N HIS A 136 9.37 6.91 2.72
CA HIS A 136 9.26 8.34 2.98
C HIS A 136 7.86 8.69 3.47
N SER A 137 7.80 9.63 4.40
CA SER A 137 6.57 10.14 4.99
C SER A 137 5.74 10.91 3.97
N VAL A 138 4.44 10.65 3.92
CA VAL A 138 3.47 11.32 3.03
C VAL A 138 2.34 12.04 3.77
N ASP A 139 2.30 11.93 5.10
CA ASP A 139 1.50 12.80 5.97
C ASP A 139 2.27 14.07 6.35
N GLU A 140 1.52 15.05 6.84
CA GLU A 140 2.06 16.28 7.37
C GLU A 140 1.86 16.33 8.88
N LEU A 141 2.90 16.74 9.61
CA LEU A 141 2.85 16.94 11.05
C LEU A 141 3.27 18.40 11.36
N PRO A 142 2.34 19.27 11.79
CA PRO A 142 2.64 20.69 12.00
C PRO A 142 3.80 20.93 12.98
N GLY A 143 4.85 21.59 12.51
CA GLY A 143 6.02 21.93 13.34
C GLY A 143 7.08 20.84 13.44
N PHE A 144 6.91 19.70 12.77
CA PHE A 144 7.86 18.58 12.78
C PHE A 144 8.42 18.30 11.40
N ASN A 145 9.69 17.90 11.34
CA ASN A 145 10.32 17.42 10.12
C ASN A 145 10.15 15.90 10.02
N THR A 146 9.32 15.44 9.10
CA THR A 146 9.06 14.01 8.91
C THR A 146 10.26 13.22 8.40
N ALA A 147 11.29 13.88 7.85
CA ALA A 147 12.52 13.23 7.42
C ALA A 147 13.32 12.60 8.59
N ASP A 148 13.20 13.15 9.81
CA ASP A 148 13.83 12.54 11.00
C ASP A 148 13.08 11.27 11.45
N ARG A 149 11.75 11.23 11.24
CA ARG A 149 10.94 10.03 11.45
C ARG A 149 11.27 8.95 10.41
N ASP A 150 11.45 9.32 9.15
CA ASP A 150 11.86 8.39 8.09
C ASP A 150 13.20 7.73 8.42
N ARG A 151 14.20 8.51 8.86
CA ARG A 151 15.48 7.96 9.32
C ARG A 151 15.31 6.99 10.49
N SER A 152 14.49 7.36 11.47
CA SER A 152 14.20 6.52 12.63
C SER A 152 13.53 5.20 12.23
N ALA A 153 12.60 5.23 11.27
CA ALA A 153 11.92 4.04 10.78
C ALA A 153 12.91 3.08 10.07
N VAL A 154 13.82 3.62 9.26
CA VAL A 154 14.90 2.85 8.60
C VAL A 154 15.81 2.16 9.63
N GLU A 155 16.15 2.86 10.71
CA GLU A 155 16.95 2.32 11.82
C GLU A 155 16.19 1.23 12.60
N MET A 156 14.94 1.49 12.99
CA MET A 156 14.09 0.54 13.72
C MET A 156 13.81 -0.75 12.93
N LEU A 157 13.76 -0.66 11.60
CA LEU A 157 13.59 -1.81 10.70
C LEU A 157 14.91 -2.55 10.42
N ASP A 158 16.04 -2.08 10.95
CA ASP A 158 17.39 -2.59 10.64
C ASP A 158 17.62 -2.70 9.12
N ALA A 159 17.18 -1.69 8.37
CA ALA A 159 17.20 -1.71 6.90
C ALA A 159 18.62 -1.80 6.31
N HIS A 160 19.66 -1.55 7.11
CA HIS A 160 21.04 -1.76 6.66
C HIS A 160 21.39 -3.25 6.54
N SER A 161 20.98 -4.06 7.52
CA SER A 161 21.23 -5.51 7.52
C SER A 161 20.11 -6.29 6.83
N HIS A 162 18.89 -5.76 6.89
CA HIS A 162 17.65 -6.34 6.38
C HIS A 162 16.88 -5.33 5.51
N PRO A 163 17.39 -4.98 4.32
CA PRO A 163 16.83 -3.90 3.49
C PRO A 163 15.44 -4.18 2.94
N TYR A 164 14.97 -5.43 2.99
CA TYR A 164 13.73 -5.85 2.36
C TYR A 164 12.71 -6.39 3.35
N VAL A 165 11.47 -5.93 3.19
CA VAL A 165 10.29 -6.65 3.66
C VAL A 165 9.81 -7.56 2.54
N ILE A 166 9.63 -8.84 2.84
CA ILE A 166 9.28 -9.86 1.83
C ILE A 166 7.97 -10.54 2.23
N PHE A 167 7.02 -10.62 1.30
CA PHE A 167 5.81 -11.42 1.45
C PHE A 167 5.76 -12.54 0.42
N GLN A 168 5.56 -13.77 0.92
CA GLN A 168 5.46 -15.00 0.13
C GLN A 168 4.12 -15.69 0.42
N PRO A 169 3.08 -15.40 -0.39
CA PRO A 169 1.81 -16.10 -0.32
C PRO A 169 1.93 -17.62 -0.37
N TYR A 170 1.11 -18.30 0.41
CA TYR A 170 0.94 -19.75 0.29
C TYR A 170 0.13 -20.09 -0.97
N PRO A 171 0.39 -21.24 -1.60
CA PRO A 171 -0.45 -21.73 -2.69
C PRO A 171 -1.90 -21.89 -2.22
N ALA A 172 -2.85 -21.34 -2.97
CA ALA A 172 -4.25 -21.34 -2.57
C ALA A 172 -5.21 -21.15 -3.75
N PRO A 173 -6.44 -21.69 -3.66
CA PRO A 173 -7.50 -21.37 -4.60
C PRO A 173 -7.90 -19.90 -4.46
N LEU A 174 -8.05 -19.22 -5.60
CA LEU A 174 -8.57 -17.86 -5.67
C LEU A 174 -10.04 -17.89 -6.13
N THR A 175 -10.94 -17.51 -5.23
CA THR A 175 -12.37 -17.37 -5.53
C THR A 175 -12.61 -16.04 -6.24
N LEU A 176 -12.34 -16.01 -7.54
CA LEU A 176 -12.44 -14.84 -8.41
C LEU A 176 -13.10 -15.22 -9.74
N ASP A 177 -13.91 -14.32 -10.28
CA ASP A 177 -14.37 -14.37 -11.67
C ASP A 177 -13.38 -13.62 -12.57
N PRO A 178 -12.59 -14.32 -13.41
CA PRO A 178 -11.61 -13.68 -14.29
C PRO A 178 -12.27 -12.90 -15.45
N ARG A 179 -13.59 -13.01 -15.65
CA ARG A 179 -14.34 -12.28 -16.67
C ARG A 179 -14.96 -10.99 -16.11
N SER A 180 -15.02 -10.85 -14.80
CA SER A 180 -15.57 -9.67 -14.15
C SER A 180 -14.55 -8.53 -14.15
N THR A 181 -15.01 -7.34 -14.52
CA THR A 181 -14.24 -6.09 -14.39
C THR A 181 -14.59 -5.31 -13.13
N ALA A 182 -15.51 -5.84 -12.31
CA ALA A 182 -15.84 -5.28 -11.00
C ALA A 182 -14.71 -5.52 -10.00
N VAL A 183 -14.71 -4.74 -8.91
CA VAL A 183 -13.85 -5.02 -7.75
C VAL A 183 -14.31 -6.34 -7.11
N GLN A 184 -13.34 -7.18 -6.80
CA GLN A 184 -13.54 -8.46 -6.12
C GLN A 184 -12.66 -8.52 -4.87
N HIS A 185 -13.08 -9.27 -3.87
CA HIS A 185 -12.40 -9.31 -2.57
C HIS A 185 -11.71 -10.66 -2.36
N VAL A 186 -10.45 -10.63 -1.93
CA VAL A 186 -9.63 -11.82 -1.70
C VAL A 186 -8.92 -11.71 -0.36
N LYS A 187 -8.69 -12.85 0.29
CA LYS A 187 -7.75 -12.95 1.40
C LYS A 187 -6.59 -13.85 1.00
N ILE A 188 -5.37 -13.37 1.21
CA ILE A 188 -4.15 -14.10 0.88
C ILE A 188 -3.32 -14.25 2.15
N SER A 189 -3.12 -15.48 2.59
CA SER A 189 -2.20 -15.82 3.67
C SER A 189 -0.82 -16.16 3.10
N GLY A 190 0.23 -15.84 3.85
CA GLY A 190 1.59 -16.15 3.46
C GLY A 190 2.59 -15.86 4.58
N ASP A 191 3.86 -16.14 4.29
CA ASP A 191 4.96 -15.75 5.14
C ASP A 191 5.33 -14.29 4.88
N LEU A 192 5.34 -13.49 5.94
CA LEU A 192 5.78 -12.10 5.94
C LEU A 192 7.09 -12.03 6.72
N GLN A 193 8.13 -11.48 6.10
CA GLN A 193 9.43 -11.24 6.70
C GLN A 193 9.65 -9.74 6.90
N ILE A 194 9.94 -9.33 8.13
CA ILE A 194 10.27 -7.95 8.51
C ILE A 194 11.48 -8.01 9.44
N SER A 195 12.49 -7.16 9.22
CA SER A 195 13.72 -7.12 10.03
C SER A 195 14.37 -8.51 10.22
N GLY A 196 14.39 -9.30 9.14
CA GLY A 196 14.93 -10.67 9.15
C GLY A 196 14.04 -11.73 9.81
N VAL A 197 12.98 -11.36 10.53
CA VAL A 197 12.08 -12.29 11.24
C VAL A 197 10.86 -12.62 10.37
N THR A 198 10.53 -13.92 10.24
CA THR A 198 9.38 -14.39 9.47
C THR A 198 8.21 -14.79 10.37
N LYS A 199 7.00 -14.32 10.04
CA LYS A 199 5.73 -14.68 10.68
C LYS A 199 4.63 -14.87 9.63
N PRO A 200 3.61 -15.72 9.90
CA PRO A 200 2.44 -15.78 9.03
C PRO A 200 1.64 -14.48 9.11
N ALA A 201 1.17 -14.00 7.96
CA ALA A 201 0.26 -12.85 7.86
C ALA A 201 -0.83 -13.12 6.82
N THR A 202 -1.97 -12.43 6.96
CA THR A 202 -3.07 -12.49 5.99
C THR A 202 -3.41 -11.09 5.52
N PHE A 203 -3.29 -10.84 4.22
CA PHE A 203 -3.74 -9.61 3.58
C PHE A 203 -5.19 -9.75 3.12
N SER A 204 -6.00 -8.72 3.39
CA SER A 204 -7.31 -8.56 2.74
C SER A 204 -7.15 -7.59 1.59
N LEU A 205 -7.52 -8.02 0.38
CA LEU A 205 -7.25 -7.32 -0.87
C LEU A 205 -8.55 -7.08 -1.65
N ASP A 206 -8.69 -5.88 -2.16
CA ASP A 206 -9.52 -5.56 -3.32
C ASP A 206 -8.69 -5.82 -4.57
N VAL A 207 -9.26 -6.54 -5.54
CA VAL A 207 -8.62 -6.83 -6.82
C VAL A 207 -9.54 -6.50 -7.98
N ARG A 208 -8.94 -6.05 -9.08
CA ARG A 208 -9.65 -5.78 -10.33
C ARG A 208 -8.78 -6.19 -11.51
N LEU A 209 -9.34 -7.03 -12.38
CA LEU A 209 -8.74 -7.39 -13.66
C LEU A 209 -9.41 -6.59 -14.77
N GLN A 210 -8.66 -5.75 -15.46
CA GLN A 210 -9.18 -4.93 -16.57
C GLN A 210 -8.06 -4.65 -17.57
N ASN A 211 -8.34 -4.78 -18.87
CA ASN A 211 -7.38 -4.50 -19.95
C ASN A 211 -6.04 -5.27 -19.79
N ASP A 212 -6.12 -6.56 -19.46
CA ASP A 212 -4.95 -7.41 -19.18
C ASP A 212 -4.03 -6.89 -18.06
N GLN A 213 -4.56 -6.04 -17.18
CA GLN A 213 -3.89 -5.50 -16.01
C GLN A 213 -4.61 -5.92 -14.74
N LEU A 214 -3.85 -6.45 -13.79
CA LEU A 214 -4.33 -6.75 -12.46
C LEU A 214 -3.95 -5.58 -11.54
N ALA A 215 -4.96 -4.88 -11.02
CA ALA A 215 -4.79 -3.95 -9.91
C ALA A 215 -5.20 -4.64 -8.61
N ALA A 216 -4.39 -4.50 -7.57
CA ALA A 216 -4.72 -5.00 -6.23
C ALA A 216 -4.43 -3.91 -5.20
N ALA A 217 -5.26 -3.77 -4.18
CA ALA A 217 -4.98 -2.90 -3.05
C ALA A 217 -5.50 -3.53 -1.78
N GLY A 218 -4.81 -3.31 -0.67
CA GLY A 218 -5.31 -3.82 0.59
C GLY A 218 -4.30 -3.77 1.71
N THR A 219 -4.64 -4.44 2.79
CA THR A 219 -3.97 -4.23 4.08
C THR A 219 -3.83 -5.51 4.89
N THR A 220 -2.89 -5.47 5.82
CA THR A 220 -2.82 -6.36 6.99
C THR A 220 -2.41 -5.54 8.21
N THR A 221 -2.65 -6.06 9.41
CA THR A 221 -2.18 -5.44 10.65
C THR A 221 -1.24 -6.40 11.36
N VAL A 222 -0.10 -5.88 11.79
CA VAL A 222 0.95 -6.65 12.47
C VAL A 222 1.25 -6.05 13.84
N GLN A 223 1.65 -6.91 14.78
CA GLN A 223 2.28 -6.49 16.02
C GLN A 223 3.79 -6.41 15.76
N VAL A 224 4.35 -5.20 15.66
CA VAL A 224 5.75 -5.04 15.21
C VAL A 224 6.79 -5.66 16.14
N GLY A 225 6.47 -5.77 17.44
CA GLY A 225 7.31 -6.47 18.41
C GLY A 225 7.48 -7.97 18.12
N ASP A 226 6.54 -8.61 17.41
CA ASP A 226 6.68 -10.01 17.00
C ASP A 226 7.80 -10.21 15.98
N PHE A 227 8.20 -9.13 15.30
CA PHE A 227 9.27 -9.07 14.31
C PHE A 227 10.58 -8.50 14.89
N GLY A 228 10.64 -8.26 16.21
CA GLY A 228 11.82 -7.65 16.84
C GLY A 228 11.98 -6.16 16.55
N VAL A 229 10.95 -5.50 16.02
CA VAL A 229 10.95 -4.05 15.78
C VAL A 229 10.45 -3.35 17.03
N GLU A 230 11.29 -2.49 17.60
CA GLU A 230 10.97 -1.68 18.77
C GLU A 230 10.50 -0.29 18.34
N VAL A 231 9.38 0.15 18.91
CA VAL A 231 8.83 1.50 18.69
C VAL A 231 8.72 2.24 20.02
N PRO A 232 8.76 3.59 20.04
CA PRO A 232 8.61 4.35 21.28
C PRO A 232 7.23 4.12 21.91
N GLN A 233 7.17 3.52 23.12
CA GLN A 233 5.90 3.23 23.81
C GLN A 233 5.65 4.05 25.06
N GLU A 234 6.69 4.67 25.63
CA GLU A 234 6.57 5.52 26.80
C GLU A 234 6.46 6.98 26.37
N ALA A 235 5.38 7.66 26.75
CA ALA A 235 5.15 9.08 26.46
C ALA A 235 6.11 10.04 27.22
N GLY A 236 7.19 9.51 27.80
CA GLY A 236 8.06 10.19 28.74
C GLY A 236 9.07 11.17 28.14
N GLN A 237 9.12 11.34 26.81
CA GLN A 237 9.93 12.41 26.21
C GLN A 237 9.27 13.14 25.04
N PHE A 238 8.72 12.50 23.98
CA PHE A 238 8.15 13.26 22.84
C PHE A 238 7.02 12.57 22.05
N VAL A 239 7.13 11.26 21.75
CA VAL A 239 6.15 10.50 20.93
C VAL A 239 5.92 9.09 21.48
N GLN A 240 4.69 8.61 21.37
CA GLN A 240 4.25 7.24 21.66
C GLN A 240 3.61 6.64 20.40
N VAL A 241 3.93 5.38 20.07
CA VAL A 241 3.43 4.66 18.89
C VAL A 241 2.65 3.42 19.34
N ASP A 242 1.46 3.19 18.77
CA ASP A 242 0.75 1.91 18.92
C ASP A 242 1.53 0.82 18.16
N PRO A 243 2.00 -0.25 18.82
CA PRO A 243 2.76 -1.31 18.15
C PRO A 243 1.95 -2.15 17.16
N ARG A 244 0.62 -1.96 17.09
CA ARG A 244 -0.22 -2.52 16.03
C ARG A 244 -0.17 -1.60 14.81
N ILE A 245 0.65 -1.98 13.84
CA ILE A 245 0.89 -1.21 12.62
C ILE A 245 0.09 -1.82 11.47
N THR A 246 -0.55 -0.96 10.67
CA THR A 246 -1.20 -1.40 9.44
C THR A 246 -0.21 -1.30 8.30
N LEU A 247 -0.02 -2.39 7.56
CA LEU A 247 0.71 -2.41 6.31
C LEU A 247 -0.29 -2.27 5.17
N GLU A 248 0.02 -1.45 4.17
CA GLU A 248 -0.85 -1.18 3.03
C GLU A 248 -0.11 -1.34 1.70
N VAL A 249 -0.81 -1.79 0.67
CA VAL A 249 -0.28 -1.96 -0.69
C VAL A 249 -1.27 -1.44 -1.74
N SER A 250 -0.74 -0.93 -2.84
CA SER A 250 -1.45 -0.70 -4.10
C SER A 250 -0.56 -1.21 -5.24
N LEU A 251 -0.95 -2.30 -5.87
CA LEU A 251 -0.11 -3.06 -6.78
C LEU A 251 -0.71 -3.03 -8.18
N ILE A 252 0.17 -2.88 -9.17
CA ILE A 252 -0.16 -3.02 -10.59
C ILE A 252 0.66 -4.18 -11.13
N LEU A 253 0.01 -5.18 -11.71
CA LEU A 253 0.67 -6.30 -12.34
C LEU A 253 0.24 -6.45 -13.80
N LEU A 254 1.21 -6.83 -14.63
CA LEU A 254 1.02 -7.19 -16.04
C LEU A 254 1.72 -8.52 -16.32
N LYS A 255 1.27 -9.21 -17.35
CA LYS A 255 2.03 -10.31 -17.94
C LYS A 255 3.25 -9.73 -18.68
N PRO A 256 4.47 -10.20 -18.40
CA PRO A 256 5.69 -9.72 -19.05
C PRO A 256 5.77 -10.14 -20.53
#